data_AF-A0A081PTX2-F1
#
_entry.id   AF-A0A081PTX2-F1
#
_cell.length_a   1.000
_cell.length_b   1.000
_cell.length_c   1.000
_cell.angle_alpha   90.00
_cell.angle_beta   90.00
_cell.angle_gamma   90.00
#
_symmetry.space_group_name_H-M   'P 1'
#
loop_
_entity.id
_entity.type
_entity.pdbx_description
1 polymer ?
#
loop_
_entity_poly.entity_id
_entity_poly.type
_entity_poly.pdbx_seq_one_letter_code
_entity_poly.pdbx_strand_id
1 'polypeptide(L)'
;MATKGDLSQLSMTPLALITGLLSAMGVMFNVILPQPFAKRYGFVPTVGWGMILAGLFSNVLSPVYQLSFTPDIWSILICLIIAFFGTAFAFFISMKAVSLVSPLVVSVISASEPLSSALLSVLFLGLIVDWSLLLAMALIILPMIFLSIEEAKESK
;
A
#
# COMPACT_ATOMS: atom_id res chain seq x y z
N MET A 1 9.74 14.22 6.13
CA MET A 1 8.91 15.38 6.53
C MET A 1 8.41 15.31 7.97
N ALA A 2 8.11 14.13 8.54
CA ALA A 2 7.51 13.99 9.87
C ALA A 2 8.41 14.40 11.07
N THR A 3 9.74 14.48 10.92
CA THR A 3 10.66 14.67 12.06
C THR A 3 11.68 15.79 11.89
N LYS A 4 11.78 16.42 10.71
CA LYS A 4 12.77 17.48 10.42
C LYS A 4 14.21 17.25 10.98
N GLY A 5 14.63 16.01 11.21
CA GLY A 5 15.94 15.67 11.79
C GLY A 5 16.03 15.67 13.32
N ASP A 6 14.95 15.89 14.06
CA ASP A 6 14.92 15.88 15.53
C ASP A 6 14.16 14.65 16.06
N LEU A 7 14.89 13.73 16.70
CA LEU A 7 14.30 12.52 17.31
C LEU A 7 13.42 12.83 18.52
N SER A 8 13.52 14.04 19.09
CA SER A 8 12.72 14.47 20.23
C SER A 8 11.34 15.01 19.82
N GLN A 9 11.16 15.35 18.54
CA GLN A 9 9.88 15.71 17.93
C GLN A 9 9.35 14.59 17.03
N LEU A 10 9.50 13.34 17.45
CA LEU A 10 8.69 12.25 16.92
C LEU A 10 7.22 12.54 17.25
N SER A 11 6.54 13.25 16.35
CA SER A 11 5.09 13.50 16.36
C SER A 11 4.28 12.20 16.13
N MET A 12 4.94 11.04 16.26
CA MET A 12 4.34 9.71 16.27
C MET A 12 4.47 9.12 17.66
N THR A 13 3.32 8.81 18.26
CA THR A 13 3.24 8.00 19.46
C THR A 13 3.83 6.60 19.16
N PRO A 14 4.52 5.93 20.10
CA PRO A 14 5.00 4.56 19.90
C PRO A 14 3.91 3.57 19.44
N LEU A 15 2.65 3.84 19.84
CA LEU A 15 1.47 3.11 19.39
C LEU A 15 1.25 3.22 17.87
N ALA A 16 1.46 4.40 17.28
CA ALA A 16 1.34 4.62 15.83
C ALA A 16 2.41 3.84 15.07
N LEU A 17 3.61 3.71 15.64
CA LEU A 17 4.69 2.91 15.06
C LEU A 17 4.33 1.42 15.06
N ILE A 18 3.86 0.89 16.20
CA ILE A 18 3.49 -0.54 16.33
C ILE A 18 2.31 -0.88 15.42
N THR A 19 1.27 -0.04 15.40
CA THR A 19 0.10 -0.26 14.54
C THR A 19 0.44 -0.11 13.05
N GLY A 20 1.32 0.83 12.70
CA GLY A 20 1.85 0.97 11.34
C GLY A 20 2.65 -0.26 10.89
N LEU A 21 3.50 -0.80 11.76
CA LEU A 21 4.30 -1.99 11.47
C LEU A 21 3.41 -3.24 11.33
N LEU A 22 2.42 -3.40 12.22
CA LEU A 22 1.42 -4.47 12.12
C LEU A 22 0.59 -4.37 10.84
N SER A 23 0.21 -3.16 10.43
CA SER A 23 -0.48 -2.92 9.15
C SER A 23 0.39 -3.33 7.96
N ALA A 24 1.67 -2.94 7.96
CA ALA A 24 2.62 -3.32 6.91
C ALA A 24 2.80 -4.85 6.83
N MET A 25 2.90 -5.53 7.97
CA MET A 25 2.91 -6.99 8.01
C MET A 25 1.62 -7.59 7.44
N GLY A 26 0.45 -7.03 7.78
CA GLY A 26 -0.84 -7.46 7.23
C GLY A 26 -0.91 -7.34 5.71
N VAL A 27 -0.41 -6.23 5.14
CA VAL A 27 -0.32 -6.04 3.68
C VAL A 27 0.66 -7.04 3.06
N MET A 28 1.82 -7.26 3.69
CA MET A 28 2.81 -8.24 3.24
C MET A 28 2.20 -9.65 3.15
N PHE A 29 1.45 -10.08 4.17
CA PHE A 29 0.73 -11.35 4.13
C PHE A 29 -0.32 -11.38 3.02
N ASN A 30 -1.09 -10.31 2.83
CA ASN A 30 -2.10 -10.25 1.76
C ASN A 30 -1.48 -10.32 0.35
N VAL A 31 -0.25 -9.84 0.15
CA VAL A 31 0.40 -9.85 -1.17
C VAL A 31 1.20 -11.13 -1.41
N ILE A 32 1.97 -11.60 -0.43
CA ILE A 32 2.89 -12.73 -0.59
C ILE A 32 2.15 -14.07 -0.45
N LEU A 33 1.25 -14.20 0.53
CA LEU A 33 0.59 -15.46 0.83
C LEU A 33 -0.20 -16.02 -0.37
N PRO A 34 -0.99 -15.23 -1.15
CA PRO A 34 -1.74 -15.80 -2.27
C PRO A 34 -0.88 -16.15 -3.49
N GLN A 35 0.37 -15.67 -3.62
CA GLN A 35 1.19 -15.95 -4.80
C GLN A 35 1.48 -17.44 -5.06
N PRO A 36 1.99 -18.23 -4.10
CA PRO A 36 2.27 -19.66 -4.32
C PRO A 36 0.97 -20.46 -4.53
N PHE A 37 -0.11 -20.10 -3.84
CA PHE A 37 -1.41 -20.78 -4.01
C PHE A 37 -2.04 -20.47 -5.36
N ALA A 38 -1.96 -19.22 -5.83
CA ALA A 38 -2.47 -18.80 -7.13
C ALA A 38 -1.71 -19.47 -8.29
N LYS A 39 -0.39 -19.70 -8.15
CA LYS A 39 0.39 -20.45 -9.14
C LYS A 39 -0.01 -21.93 -9.24
N ARG A 40 -0.48 -22.54 -8.14
CA ARG A 40 -0.78 -23.98 -8.07
C ARG A 40 -2.24 -24.33 -8.34
N TYR A 41 -3.18 -23.49 -7.93
CA TYR A 41 -4.63 -23.75 -8.00
C TYR A 41 -5.40 -22.78 -8.91
N GLY A 42 -4.70 -21.80 -9.48
CA GLY A 42 -5.32 -20.74 -10.26
C GLY A 42 -5.71 -19.54 -9.40
N PHE A 43 -5.68 -18.36 -10.02
CA PHE A 43 -5.80 -17.08 -9.33
C PHE A 43 -7.18 -16.85 -8.69
N VAL A 44 -8.24 -17.14 -9.44
CA VAL A 44 -9.64 -16.92 -9.06
C VAL A 44 -10.03 -17.72 -7.80
N PRO A 45 -9.78 -19.04 -7.69
CA PRO A 45 -10.15 -19.79 -6.50
C PRO A 45 -9.34 -19.41 -5.25
N THR A 46 -8.05 -19.07 -5.39
CA THR A 46 -7.24 -18.61 -4.24
C THR A 46 -7.78 -17.31 -3.63
N VAL A 47 -8.11 -16.32 -4.48
CA VAL A 47 -8.65 -15.04 -4.00
C VAL A 47 -10.09 -15.20 -3.49
N GLY A 48 -10.92 -16.00 -4.15
CA GLY A 48 -12.30 -16.25 -3.72
C GLY A 48 -12.39 -16.83 -2.31
N TRP A 49 -11.60 -17.87 -2.01
CA TRP A 49 -11.54 -18.44 -0.66
C TRP A 49 -10.99 -17.46 0.38
N GLY A 50 -9.97 -16.67 0.02
CA GLY A 50 -9.45 -15.61 0.88
C GLY A 50 -10.49 -14.55 1.23
N MET A 51 -11.28 -14.11 0.25
CA MET A 51 -12.35 -13.13 0.46
C MET A 51 -13.50 -13.67 1.31
N ILE A 52 -13.88 -14.95 1.14
CA ILE A 52 -14.90 -15.59 1.99
C ILE A 52 -14.43 -15.66 3.44
N LEU A 53 -13.21 -16.12 3.68
CA LEU A 53 -12.61 -16.18 5.02
C LEU A 53 -12.49 -14.78 5.64
N ALA A 54 -12.04 -13.78 4.88
CA ALA A 54 -11.93 -12.41 5.35
C ALA A 54 -13.30 -11.82 5.72
N GLY A 55 -14.33 -12.05 4.91
CA GLY A 55 -15.70 -11.64 5.21
C GLY A 55 -16.26 -12.31 6.46
N LEU A 56 -15.99 -13.60 6.66
CA LEU A 56 -16.40 -14.35 7.84
C LEU A 56 -15.74 -13.79 9.11
N PHE A 57 -14.42 -13.57 9.08
CA PHE A 57 -13.68 -12.98 10.20
C PHE A 57 -14.11 -11.53 10.49
N SER A 58 -14.36 -10.74 9.44
CA SER A 58 -14.84 -9.36 9.59
C SER A 58 -16.21 -9.30 10.27
N ASN A 59 -17.09 -10.26 9.99
CA ASN A 59 -18.40 -10.36 10.65
C ASN A 59 -18.27 -10.64 12.15
N VAL A 60 -17.24 -11.39 12.57
CA VAL A 60 -16.97 -11.70 13.99
C VAL A 60 -16.44 -10.49 14.75
N LEU A 61 -15.54 -9.70 14.15
CA LEU A 61 -14.97 -8.50 14.79
C LEU A 61 -15.94 -7.31 14.80
N SER A 62 -16.76 -7.17 13.77
CA SER A 62 -17.75 -6.09 13.64
C SER A 62 -19.05 -6.68 13.13
N PRO A 63 -19.97 -7.07 14.04
CA PRO A 63 -21.22 -7.69 13.67
C PRO A 63 -22.03 -6.73 12.81
N VAL A 64 -22.41 -7.18 11.61
CA VAL A 64 -23.20 -6.40 10.64
C VAL A 64 -24.55 -5.96 11.21
N TYR A 65 -25.01 -6.59 12.30
CA TYR A 65 -26.27 -6.30 12.99
C TYR A 65 -26.20 -5.12 13.97
N GLN A 66 -25.01 -4.60 14.30
CA GLN A 66 -24.83 -3.42 15.16
C GLN A 66 -24.73 -2.10 14.38
N LEU A 67 -25.08 -2.10 13.09
CA LEU A 67 -25.15 -0.86 12.33
C LEU A 67 -26.34 -0.02 12.80
N SER A 68 -26.05 1.15 13.38
CA SER A 68 -27.05 2.19 13.71
C SER A 68 -27.67 2.83 12.45
N PHE A 69 -27.28 2.39 11.26
CA PHE A 69 -27.80 2.85 9.98
C PHE A 69 -28.95 1.96 9.53
N THR A 70 -30.05 2.56 9.09
CA THR A 70 -31.07 1.85 8.31
C THR A 70 -30.44 1.43 6.99
N PRO A 71 -30.26 0.12 6.71
CA PRO A 71 -29.68 -0.33 5.45
C PRO A 71 -30.67 -0.02 4.32
N ASP A 72 -30.43 1.09 3.63
CA ASP A 72 -31.20 1.48 2.47
C ASP A 72 -30.70 0.72 1.23
N ILE A 73 -31.58 0.49 0.26
CA ILE A 73 -31.26 -0.27 -0.96
C ILE A 73 -30.10 0.38 -1.73
N TRP A 74 -30.02 1.71 -1.71
CA TRP A 74 -28.89 2.46 -2.28
C TRP A 74 -27.57 2.18 -1.58
N SER A 75 -27.56 2.12 -0.24
CA SER A 75 -26.35 1.82 0.54
C SER A 75 -25.83 0.42 0.24
N ILE A 76 -26.72 -0.56 0.10
CA ILE A 76 -26.37 -1.94 -0.25
C ILE A 76 -25.76 -1.99 -1.66
N LEU A 77 -26.38 -1.30 -2.62
CA LEU A 77 -25.90 -1.26 -4.01
C LEU A 77 -24.50 -0.64 -4.10
N ILE A 78 -24.27 0.48 -3.43
CA ILE A 78 -22.96 1.16 -3.38
C ILE A 78 -21.92 0.24 -2.74
N CYS A 79 -22.28 -0.43 -1.63
CA CYS A 79 -21.38 -1.36 -0.96
C CYS A 79 -20.99 -2.53 -1.87
N LEU A 80 -21.95 -3.08 -2.62
CA LEU A 80 -21.70 -4.16 -3.58
C LEU A 80 -20.79 -3.71 -4.73
N ILE A 81 -21.01 -2.51 -5.27
CA ILE A 81 -20.16 -1.94 -6.32
C ILE A 81 -18.73 -1.76 -5.82
N ILE A 82 -18.54 -1.18 -4.62
CA ILE A 82 -17.21 -0.99 -4.03
C ILE A 82 -16.54 -2.34 -3.77
N ALA A 83 -17.27 -3.32 -3.22
CA ALA A 83 -16.71 -4.64 -2.96
C ALA A 83 -16.26 -5.35 -4.25
N PHE A 84 -17.05 -5.27 -5.32
CA PHE A 84 -16.75 -5.98 -6.57
C PHE A 84 -15.74 -5.23 -7.45
N PHE A 85 -16.01 -3.97 -7.76
CA PHE A 85 -15.15 -3.16 -8.62
C PHE A 85 -13.97 -2.53 -7.88
N GLY A 86 -14.20 -2.04 -6.66
CA GLY A 86 -13.17 -1.36 -5.87
C GLY A 86 -12.19 -2.33 -5.21
N THR A 87 -12.67 -3.49 -4.74
CA THR A 87 -11.83 -4.44 -4.00
C THR A 87 -11.46 -5.66 -4.85
N ALA A 88 -12.44 -6.47 -5.29
CA ALA A 88 -12.14 -7.74 -5.96
C ALA A 88 -11.41 -7.54 -7.30
N PHE A 89 -11.94 -6.65 -8.14
CA PHE A 89 -11.34 -6.36 -9.44
C PHE A 89 -9.98 -5.66 -9.31
N ALA A 90 -9.85 -4.70 -8.39
CA ALA A 90 -8.58 -4.05 -8.10
C ALA A 90 -7.52 -5.06 -7.62
N PHE A 91 -7.88 -5.96 -6.70
CA PHE A 91 -6.96 -6.97 -6.18
C PHE A 91 -6.52 -7.97 -7.27
N PHE A 92 -7.43 -8.33 -8.18
CA PHE A 92 -7.12 -9.14 -9.35
C PHE A 92 -6.07 -8.47 -10.24
N ILE A 93 -6.24 -7.17 -10.54
CA ILE A 93 -5.26 -6.40 -11.29
C ILE A 93 -3.96 -6.26 -10.50
N SER A 94 -4.01 -5.98 -9.20
CA SER A 94 -2.82 -5.80 -8.35
C SER A 94 -1.95 -7.05 -8.33
N MET A 95 -2.52 -8.24 -8.15
CA MET A 95 -1.68 -9.44 -8.18
C MET A 95 -1.21 -9.82 -9.59
N LYS A 96 -2.01 -9.57 -10.64
CA LYS A 96 -1.52 -9.67 -12.03
C LYS A 96 -0.35 -8.73 -12.25
N ALA A 97 -0.44 -7.48 -11.79
CA ALA A 97 0.63 -6.51 -11.85
C ALA A 97 1.86 -6.99 -11.07
N VAL A 98 1.71 -7.48 -9.84
CA VAL A 98 2.84 -8.04 -9.07
C VAL A 98 3.48 -9.25 -9.78
N SER A 99 2.73 -10.02 -10.56
CA SER A 99 3.28 -11.12 -11.36
C SER A 99 3.97 -10.68 -12.67
N LEU A 100 3.68 -9.46 -13.17
CA LEU A 100 4.11 -8.95 -14.47
C LEU A 100 5.11 -7.78 -14.35
N VAL A 101 5.12 -7.08 -13.21
CA VAL A 101 5.89 -5.87 -12.97
C VAL A 101 7.12 -6.26 -12.17
N SER A 102 8.31 -6.00 -12.73
CA SER A 102 9.58 -6.18 -12.01
C SER A 102 9.51 -5.41 -10.67
N PRO A 103 9.94 -6.00 -9.54
CA PRO A 103 10.02 -5.33 -8.24
C PRO A 103 10.65 -3.93 -8.31
N LEU A 104 11.53 -3.71 -9.28
CA LEU A 104 12.15 -2.42 -9.55
C LEU A 104 11.17 -1.32 -9.95
N VAL A 105 10.21 -1.59 -10.83
CA VAL A 105 9.25 -0.56 -11.26
C VAL A 105 8.36 -0.13 -10.09
N VAL A 106 7.97 -1.08 -9.23
CA VAL A 106 7.20 -0.79 -8.01
C VAL A 106 8.05 0.03 -7.03
N SER A 107 9.32 -0.33 -6.85
CA SER A 107 10.26 0.41 -6.00
C SER A 107 10.48 1.84 -6.52
N VAL A 108 10.63 2.01 -7.82
CA VAL A 108 10.80 3.29 -8.51
C VAL A 108 9.58 4.19 -8.32
N ILE A 109 8.37 3.65 -8.51
CA ILE A 109 7.12 4.41 -8.32
C ILE A 109 6.94 4.79 -6.84
N SER A 110 7.19 3.85 -5.93
CA SER A 110 7.07 4.08 -4.48
C SER A 110 8.07 5.13 -3.97
N ALA A 111 9.28 5.16 -4.53
CA ALA A 111 10.28 6.18 -4.23
C ALA A 111 9.96 7.54 -4.86
N SER A 112 9.20 7.57 -5.96
CA SER A 112 8.77 8.80 -6.60
C SER A 112 7.68 9.53 -5.79
N GLU A 113 6.84 8.80 -5.07
CA GLU A 113 5.77 9.37 -4.24
C GLU A 113 6.27 10.39 -3.19
N PRO A 114 7.26 10.10 -2.33
CA PRO A 114 7.81 11.09 -1.39
C PRO A 114 8.54 12.24 -2.10
N LEU A 115 9.17 12.01 -3.25
CA LEU A 115 9.81 13.06 -4.05
C LEU A 115 8.78 14.04 -4.63
N SER A 116 7.70 13.51 -5.20
CA SER A 116 6.59 14.31 -5.74
C SER A 116 5.89 15.09 -4.62
N SER A 117 5.63 14.43 -3.48
CA SER A 117 5.10 15.09 -2.29
C SER A 117 6.02 16.22 -1.81
N ALA A 118 7.33 16.02 -1.83
CA ALA A 118 8.29 17.05 -1.46
C ALA A 118 8.28 18.23 -2.43
N LEU A 119 8.32 17.96 -3.74
CA LEU A 119 8.25 18.97 -4.80
C LEU A 119 6.96 19.79 -4.74
N LEU A 120 5.80 19.12 -4.63
CA LEU A 120 4.50 19.76 -4.50
C LEU A 120 4.41 20.60 -3.23
N SER A 121 4.96 20.12 -2.11
CA SER A 121 4.96 20.89 -0.86
C SER A 121 5.82 22.15 -0.96
N VAL A 122 6.98 22.09 -1.63
CA VAL A 122 7.82 23.27 -1.86
C VAL A 122 7.14 24.25 -2.81
N LEU A 123 6.54 23.75 -3.91
CA LEU A 123 5.95 24.57 -4.96
C LEU A 123 4.62 25.23 -4.53
N PHE A 124 3.73 24.48 -3.88
CA PHE A 124 2.39 24.94 -3.51
C PHE A 124 2.28 25.47 -2.07
N LEU A 125 2.99 24.87 -1.12
CA LEU A 125 2.92 25.28 0.30
C LEU A 125 4.04 26.25 0.70
N GLY A 126 4.94 26.62 -0.23
CA GLY A 126 6.03 27.57 0.04
C GLY A 126 7.01 27.09 1.10
N LEU A 127 7.15 25.77 1.26
CA LEU A 127 7.94 25.16 2.31
C LEU A 127 9.44 25.44 2.07
N ILE A 128 10.11 26.03 3.05
CA ILE A 128 11.54 26.33 2.97
C ILE A 128 12.31 25.01 2.92
N VAL A 129 13.21 24.90 1.94
CA VAL A 129 14.03 23.70 1.74
C VAL A 129 15.05 23.60 2.86
N ASP A 130 14.72 22.85 3.90
CA ASP A 130 15.61 22.56 5.03
C ASP A 130 16.69 21.53 4.62
N TRP A 131 17.86 21.56 5.28
CA TRP A 131 18.96 20.60 5.03
C TRP A 131 18.51 19.13 5.17
N SER A 132 17.59 18.85 6.11
CA SER A 132 16.99 17.53 6.30
C SER A 132 16.18 17.07 5.09
N LEU A 133 15.50 17.98 4.38
CA LEU A 133 14.73 17.65 3.18
C LEU A 133 15.66 17.31 2.02
N LEU A 134 16.74 18.06 1.87
CA LEU A 134 17.79 17.85 0.86
C LEU A 134 18.49 16.50 1.06
N LEU A 135 18.83 16.17 2.32
CA LEU A 135 19.39 14.87 2.70
C LEU A 135 18.41 13.72 2.38
N ALA A 136 17.13 13.87 2.74
CA ALA A 136 16.11 12.87 2.44
C ALA A 136 15.95 12.64 0.93
N MET A 137 15.96 13.71 0.13
CA MET A 137 15.92 13.63 -1.33
C MET A 137 17.11 12.84 -1.89
N ALA A 138 18.32 13.13 -1.41
CA ALA A 138 19.54 12.42 -1.81
C ALA A 138 19.49 10.92 -1.44
N LEU A 139 19.02 10.59 -0.22
CA LEU A 139 18.88 9.21 0.23
C LEU A 139 17.83 8.40 -0.54
N ILE A 140 16.87 9.06 -1.21
CA ILE A 140 15.88 8.38 -2.07
C ILE A 140 16.44 8.21 -3.50
N ILE A 141 17.06 9.25 -4.04
CA ILE A 141 17.55 9.26 -5.43
C ILE A 141 18.75 8.31 -5.61
N LEU A 142 19.67 8.24 -4.65
CA LEU A 142 20.86 7.39 -4.75
C LEU A 142 20.53 5.89 -4.91
N PRO A 143 19.74 5.26 -4.03
CA PRO A 143 19.31 3.87 -4.21
C PRO A 143 18.52 3.63 -5.49
N MET A 144 17.70 4.59 -5.94
CA MET A 144 16.98 4.46 -7.21
C MET A 144 17.93 4.36 -8.40
N ILE A 145 18.98 5.18 -8.45
CA ILE A 145 19.96 5.15 -9.52
C ILE A 145 20.70 3.80 -9.51
N PHE A 146 21.12 3.34 -8.33
CA PHE A 146 21.76 2.02 -8.19
C PHE A 146 20.86 0.88 -8.67
N LEU A 147 19.60 0.87 -8.23
CA LEU A 147 18.63 -0.15 -8.60
C LEU A 147 18.35 -0.15 -10.12
N SER A 148 18.18 1.04 -10.71
CA SER A 148 17.97 1.21 -12.15
C SER A 148 19.16 0.71 -13.00
N ILE A 149 20.40 0.91 -12.52
CA ILE A 149 21.61 0.43 -13.20
C ILE A 149 21.73 -1.09 -13.10
N GLU A 150 21.39 -1.69 -11.95
CA GLU A 150 21.52 -3.12 -11.71
C GLU A 150 20.60 -3.94 -12.63
N GLU A 151 19.36 -3.49 -12.87
CA GLU A 151 18.49 -4.19 -13.84
C GLU A 151 18.79 -3.89 -15.31
N ALA A 152 19.35 -2.70 -15.62
CA ALA A 152 19.90 -2.48 -16.96
C ALA A 152 21.05 -3.46 -17.28
N LYS A 153 21.70 -4.01 -16.26
CA LYS A 153 22.74 -5.03 -16.36
C LYS A 153 22.17 -6.46 -16.40
N GLU A 154 21.07 -6.73 -15.70
CA GLU A 154 20.41 -8.06 -15.67
C GLU A 154 19.58 -8.35 -16.95
N SER A 155 19.15 -7.31 -17.66
CA SER A 155 18.45 -7.41 -18.95
C SER A 155 19.38 -7.66 -20.17
N LYS A 156 20.67 -7.94 -19.95
CA LYS A 156 21.68 -8.11 -21.00
C LYS A 156 22.30 -9.50 -20.96
#